data_AF-A0A1I3S1R2-F1
#
_entry.id   AF-A0A1I3S1R2-F1
#
_cell.length_a   1.000
_cell.length_b   1.000
_cell.length_c   1.000
_cell.angle_alpha   90.00
_cell.angle_beta   90.00
_cell.angle_gamma   90.00
#
_symmetry.space_group_name_H-M   'P 1'
#
loop_
_entity.id
_entity.type
_entity.pdbx_description
1 polymer ?
#
loop_
_entity_poly.entity_id
_entity_poly.type
_entity_poly.pdbx_seq_one_letter_code
_entity_poly.pdbx_strand_id
1 'polypeptide(L)'
;MAEAARVSKPTVYSRYGDKRGLFAAVLRREIARWLAPLSAAAETQLSSASDIPVEQRLVEIGREMLAFTCGPDAVAFSRMMTSQAINFPDVAKLGKEEGWLKAVATTARFFDHLVAQGALDVDDTTIAAEVFLDVVVGHTHRMATFGTPMELKGAEKRMRAAIKLFLAGAIGPADRVQSTAKKAPQRRRPTR
;
A
#
# COMPACT_ATOMS: atom_id res chain seq x y z
N MET A 1 -20.10 9.73 35.84
CA MET A 1 -19.41 10.96 36.26
C MET A 1 -18.24 11.18 35.34
N ALA A 2 -18.11 12.40 34.82
CA ALA A 2 -17.21 12.77 33.75
C ALA A 2 -15.82 13.10 34.30
N GLU A 3 -14.81 12.37 33.85
CA GLU A 3 -13.41 12.73 34.04
C GLU A 3 -12.70 12.70 32.69
N ALA A 4 -13.19 13.56 31.79
CA ALA A 4 -12.48 13.90 30.57
C ALA A 4 -11.34 14.85 30.95
N ALA A 5 -10.11 14.40 30.71
CA ALA A 5 -8.88 15.15 30.91
C ALA A 5 -9.04 16.61 30.45
N ARG A 6 -9.03 17.54 31.43
CA ARG A 6 -8.96 18.99 31.23
C ARG A 6 -7.56 19.37 30.73
N VAL A 7 -7.19 18.93 29.53
CA VAL A 7 -6.10 19.57 28.80
C VAL A 7 -6.71 20.83 28.19
N SER A 8 -6.42 21.98 28.80
CA SER A 8 -6.96 23.26 28.39
C SER A 8 -6.57 23.57 26.92
N LYS A 9 -7.52 24.15 26.16
CA LYS A 9 -7.34 24.57 24.77
C LYS A 9 -5.98 25.25 24.44
N PRO A 10 -5.35 26.07 25.30
CA PRO A 10 -4.08 26.73 24.99
C PRO A 10 -2.86 25.78 24.85
N THR A 11 -2.84 24.66 25.58
CA THR A 11 -1.65 23.79 25.68
C THR A 11 -1.47 22.87 24.47
N VAL A 12 -2.56 22.57 23.76
CA VAL A 12 -2.50 21.80 22.51
C VAL A 12 -2.03 22.69 21.36
N TYR A 13 -2.49 23.94 21.28
CA TYR A 13 -2.06 24.85 20.21
C TYR A 13 -0.59 25.27 20.33
N SER A 14 -0.05 25.45 21.54
CA SER A 14 1.37 25.83 21.72
C SER A 14 2.35 24.76 21.21
N ARG A 15 1.94 23.49 21.18
CA ARG A 15 2.76 22.37 20.72
C ARG A 15 2.75 22.18 19.20
N TYR A 16 1.75 22.74 18.50
CA TYR A 16 1.55 22.57 17.06
C TYR A 16 1.44 23.89 16.28
N GLY A 17 1.69 25.03 16.94
CA GLY A 17 1.63 26.37 16.36
C GLY A 17 0.20 26.90 16.23
N ASP A 18 -0.57 26.36 15.29
CA ASP A 18 -1.93 26.81 14.95
C ASP A 18 -2.90 25.62 14.71
N LYS A 19 -4.16 25.93 14.35
CA LYS A 19 -5.17 24.90 14.00
C LYS A 19 -4.76 24.02 12.82
N ARG A 20 -3.97 24.56 11.89
CA ARG A 20 -3.51 23.83 10.70
C ARG A 20 -2.43 22.82 11.06
N GLY A 21 -1.49 23.19 11.91
CA GLY A 21 -0.46 22.31 12.44
C GLY A 21 -1.03 21.17 13.29
N LEU A 22 -2.02 21.45 14.13
CA LEU A 22 -2.74 20.41 14.89
C LEU A 22 -3.46 19.44 13.95
N PHE A 23 -4.17 19.97 12.95
CA PHE A 23 -4.89 19.15 11.97
C PHE A 23 -3.92 18.26 11.18
N ALA A 24 -2.81 18.81 10.68
CA ALA A 24 -1.77 18.04 9.99
C ALA A 24 -1.15 16.95 10.88
N ALA A 25 -0.89 17.25 12.15
CA ALA A 25 -0.35 16.26 13.09
C ALA A 25 -1.32 15.11 13.36
N VAL A 26 -2.62 15.41 13.51
CA VAL A 26 -3.67 14.39 13.65
C VAL A 26 -3.75 13.55 12.37
N LEU A 27 -3.77 14.17 11.20
CA LEU A 27 -3.81 13.44 9.92
C LEU A 27 -2.60 12.51 9.75
N ARG A 28 -1.38 12.97 10.04
CA ARG A 28 -0.19 12.12 10.01
C ARG A 28 -0.33 10.89 10.91
N ARG A 29 -0.83 11.10 12.14
CA ARG A 29 -1.04 10.01 13.09
C ARG A 29 -2.06 9.00 12.59
N GLU A 30 -3.19 9.47 12.08
CA GLU A 30 -4.25 8.58 11.59
C GLU A 30 -3.81 7.82 10.34
N ILE A 31 -3.17 8.49 9.37
CA ILE A 31 -2.63 7.83 8.18
C ILE A 31 -1.58 6.79 8.56
N ALA A 32 -0.67 7.11 9.48
CA ALA A 32 0.33 6.16 9.96
C ALA A 32 -0.31 4.94 10.64
N ARG A 33 -1.35 5.15 11.45
CA ARG A 33 -2.13 4.07 12.08
C ARG A 33 -2.77 3.17 11.02
N TRP A 34 -3.33 3.75 9.97
CA TRP A 34 -3.99 2.99 8.91
C TRP A 34 -2.99 2.25 8.00
N LEU A 35 -1.77 2.77 7.80
CA LEU A 35 -0.71 2.13 7.00
C LEU A 35 0.11 1.08 7.76
N ALA A 36 0.07 1.07 9.09
CA ALA A 36 0.86 0.14 9.90
C ALA A 36 0.60 -1.35 9.55
N PRO A 37 -0.64 -1.82 9.34
CA PRO A 37 -0.91 -3.19 8.94
C PRO A 37 -0.30 -3.56 7.58
N LEU A 38 -0.35 -2.67 6.59
CA LEU A 38 0.29 -2.87 5.29
C LEU A 38 1.80 -3.05 5.43
N SER A 39 2.44 -2.22 6.25
CA SER A 39 3.88 -2.27 6.49
C SER A 39 4.27 -3.59 7.16
N ALA A 40 3.53 -4.00 8.20
CA ALA A 40 3.74 -5.26 8.88
C ALA A 40 3.52 -6.48 7.97
N ALA A 41 2.50 -6.44 7.12
CA ALA A 41 2.24 -7.49 6.14
C ALA A 41 3.39 -7.58 5.12
N ALA A 42 3.85 -6.46 4.56
CA ALA A 42 4.99 -6.43 3.65
C ALA A 42 6.26 -7.00 4.30
N GLU A 43 6.56 -6.61 5.54
CA GLU A 43 7.70 -7.15 6.30
C GLU A 43 7.59 -8.66 6.52
N THR A 44 6.40 -9.15 6.91
CA THR A 44 6.12 -10.58 7.07
C THR A 44 6.36 -11.32 5.76
N GLN A 45 5.92 -10.74 4.64
CA GLN A 45 6.14 -11.32 3.32
C GLN A 45 7.62 -11.35 2.96
N LEU A 46 8.44 -10.34 3.30
CA LEU A 46 9.88 -10.35 3.03
C LEU A 46 10.62 -11.51 3.72
N SER A 47 10.14 -11.95 4.89
CA SER A 47 10.69 -13.09 5.63
C SER A 47 10.03 -14.44 5.34
N SER A 48 8.99 -14.45 4.49
CA SER A 48 8.23 -15.66 4.21
C SER A 48 9.03 -16.66 3.39
N ALA A 49 8.77 -17.95 3.60
CA ALA A 49 9.42 -19.03 2.88
C ALA A 49 9.13 -18.95 1.37
N SER A 50 10.11 -19.34 0.55
CA SER A 50 10.04 -19.24 -0.91
C SER A 50 9.04 -20.19 -1.58
N ASP A 51 8.40 -21.07 -0.82
CA ASP A 51 7.39 -22.03 -1.27
C ASP A 51 5.97 -21.44 -1.33
N ILE A 52 5.73 -20.29 -0.70
CA ILE A 52 4.44 -19.60 -0.79
C ILE A 52 4.29 -18.94 -2.17
N PRO A 53 3.22 -19.25 -2.93
CA PRO A 53 3.00 -18.63 -4.24
C PRO A 53 2.91 -17.10 -4.15
N VAL A 54 3.54 -16.41 -5.09
CA VAL A 54 3.55 -14.92 -5.16
C VAL A 54 2.13 -14.35 -5.15
N GLU A 55 1.19 -14.97 -5.86
CA GLU A 55 -0.23 -14.58 -5.85
C GLU A 55 -0.80 -14.52 -4.43
N GLN A 56 -0.51 -15.51 -3.61
CA GLN A 56 -1.01 -15.56 -2.24
C GLN A 56 -0.40 -14.45 -1.38
N ARG A 57 0.89 -14.17 -1.55
CA ARG A 57 1.57 -13.07 -0.85
C ARG A 57 0.95 -11.72 -1.23
N LEU A 58 0.68 -11.51 -2.52
CA LEU A 58 0.00 -10.29 -3.03
C LEU A 58 -1.45 -10.18 -2.57
N VAL A 59 -2.16 -11.30 -2.38
CA VAL A 59 -3.51 -11.31 -1.82
C VAL A 59 -3.52 -10.76 -0.40
N GLU A 60 -2.56 -11.12 0.44
CA GLU A 60 -2.48 -10.56 1.80
C GLU A 60 -2.21 -9.05 1.78
N ILE A 61 -1.28 -8.59 0.94
CA ILE A 61 -1.04 -7.15 0.74
C ILE A 61 -2.32 -6.44 0.25
N GLY A 62 -3.04 -7.04 -0.70
CA GLY A 62 -4.28 -6.50 -1.23
C GLY A 62 -5.38 -6.37 -0.19
N ARG A 63 -5.49 -7.33 0.74
CA ARG A 63 -6.48 -7.28 1.83
C ARG A 63 -6.20 -6.12 2.78
N GLU A 64 -4.95 -5.93 3.18
CA GLU A 64 -4.57 -4.80 4.01
C GLU A 64 -4.85 -3.48 3.30
N MET A 65 -4.61 -3.41 1.98
CA MET A 65 -4.95 -2.23 1.18
C MET A 65 -6.46 -1.96 1.10
N LEU A 66 -7.29 -3.00 0.95
CA LEU A 66 -8.75 -2.84 0.97
C LEU A 66 -9.23 -2.32 2.34
N ALA A 67 -8.72 -2.87 3.43
CA ALA A 67 -9.05 -2.41 4.78
C ALA A 67 -8.61 -0.96 5.00
N PHE A 68 -7.39 -0.63 4.58
CA PHE A 68 -6.80 0.71 4.65
C PHE A 68 -7.62 1.74 3.88
N THR A 69 -7.98 1.46 2.62
CA THR A 69 -8.58 2.46 1.72
C THR A 69 -10.10 2.55 1.83
N CYS A 70 -10.77 1.43 2.13
CA CYS A 70 -12.23 1.34 2.08
C CYS A 70 -12.89 1.36 3.46
N GLY A 71 -12.11 1.49 4.54
CA GLY A 71 -12.64 1.73 5.88
C GLY A 71 -13.39 3.06 5.98
N PRO A 72 -14.39 3.18 6.87
CA PRO A 72 -15.25 4.37 6.95
C PRO A 72 -14.47 5.66 7.20
N ASP A 73 -13.46 5.63 8.07
CA ASP A 73 -12.61 6.79 8.38
C ASP A 73 -11.75 7.20 7.18
N ALA A 74 -11.17 6.23 6.48
CA ALA A 74 -10.32 6.47 5.30
C ALA A 74 -11.12 7.01 4.11
N VAL A 75 -12.36 6.53 3.92
CA VAL A 75 -13.29 7.03 2.91
C VAL A 75 -13.74 8.46 3.24
N ALA A 76 -14.10 8.73 4.50
CA ALA A 76 -14.44 10.07 4.94
C ALA A 76 -13.27 11.04 4.75
N PHE A 77 -12.05 10.60 5.09
CA PHE A 77 -10.83 11.35 4.85
C PHE A 77 -10.59 11.62 3.36
N SER A 78 -10.73 10.60 2.51
CA SER A 78 -10.58 10.73 1.05
C SER A 78 -11.58 11.74 0.46
N ARG A 79 -12.84 11.70 0.89
CA ARG A 79 -13.87 12.67 0.45
C ARG A 79 -13.51 14.09 0.88
N MET A 80 -13.10 14.26 2.14
CA MET A 80 -12.70 15.56 2.68
C MET A 80 -11.52 16.11 1.87
N MET A 81 -10.47 15.32 1.69
CA MET A 81 -9.29 15.64 0.88
C MET A 81 -9.66 16.10 -0.53
N THR A 82 -10.44 15.31 -1.26
CA THR A 82 -10.86 15.63 -2.63
C THR A 82 -11.70 16.91 -2.69
N SER A 83 -12.61 17.11 -1.72
CA SER A 83 -13.47 18.31 -1.69
C SER A 83 -12.72 19.59 -1.33
N GLN A 84 -11.65 19.47 -0.54
CA GLN A 84 -10.91 20.60 0.02
C GLN A 84 -9.59 20.88 -0.71
N ALA A 85 -9.15 20.02 -1.65
CA ALA A 85 -7.84 20.13 -2.29
C ALA A 85 -7.56 21.50 -2.93
N ILE A 86 -8.57 22.14 -3.53
CA ILE A 86 -8.44 23.47 -4.15
C ILE A 86 -8.26 24.56 -3.09
N ASN A 87 -8.99 24.47 -1.97
CA ASN A 87 -9.00 25.48 -0.92
C ASN A 87 -7.86 25.29 0.11
N PHE A 88 -7.39 24.05 0.25
CA PHE A 88 -6.40 23.62 1.24
C PHE A 88 -5.39 22.66 0.59
N PRO A 89 -4.55 23.14 -0.35
CA PRO A 89 -3.61 22.30 -1.09
C PRO A 89 -2.59 21.59 -0.19
N ASP A 90 -2.22 22.17 0.94
CA ASP A 90 -1.32 21.54 1.92
C ASP A 90 -1.89 20.25 2.51
N VAL A 91 -3.22 20.18 2.66
CA VAL A 91 -3.92 18.97 3.14
C VAL A 91 -3.85 17.88 2.08
N ALA A 92 -4.11 18.23 0.82
CA ALA A 92 -3.97 17.32 -0.32
C ALA A 92 -2.54 16.78 -0.45
N LYS A 93 -1.54 17.65 -0.32
CA LYS A 93 -0.12 17.31 -0.31
C LYS A 93 0.21 16.33 0.82
N LEU A 94 -0.29 16.59 2.03
CA LEU A 94 -0.04 15.74 3.18
C LEU A 94 -0.59 14.32 2.97
N GLY A 95 -1.84 14.17 2.49
CA GLY A 95 -2.38 12.83 2.24
C GLY A 95 -1.67 12.09 1.09
N LYS A 96 -1.17 12.81 0.08
CA LYS A 96 -0.30 12.23 -0.95
C LYS A 96 1.00 11.71 -0.35
N GLU A 97 1.73 12.56 0.39
CA GLU A 97 3.06 12.25 0.92
C GLU A 97 3.03 11.22 2.04
N GLU A 98 2.09 11.36 2.98
CA GLU A 98 2.02 10.52 4.17
C GLU A 98 1.20 9.24 3.93
N GLY A 99 0.27 9.26 2.97
CA GLY A 99 -0.60 8.13 2.66
C GLY A 99 -0.12 7.37 1.44
N TRP A 100 -0.44 7.89 0.26
CA TRP A 100 -0.25 7.19 -1.01
C TRP A 100 1.22 6.85 -1.27
N LEU A 101 2.12 7.83 -1.21
CA LEU A 101 3.54 7.59 -1.52
C LEU A 101 4.21 6.62 -0.54
N LYS A 102 3.77 6.58 0.73
CA LYS A 102 4.27 5.59 1.69
C LYS A 102 3.75 4.18 1.40
N ALA A 103 2.48 4.04 0.99
CA ALA A 103 1.94 2.76 0.53
C ALA A 103 2.72 2.26 -0.69
N VAL A 104 2.91 3.12 -1.70
CA VAL A 104 3.71 2.84 -2.90
C VAL A 104 5.11 2.41 -2.52
N ALA A 105 5.83 3.18 -1.69
CA ALA A 105 7.19 2.84 -1.29
C ALA A 105 7.27 1.50 -0.54
N THR A 106 6.28 1.18 0.30
CA THR A 106 6.22 -0.11 1.00
C THR A 106 5.99 -1.28 0.04
N THR A 107 5.06 -1.13 -0.90
CA THR A 107 4.80 -2.15 -1.92
C THR A 107 5.97 -2.29 -2.90
N ALA A 108 6.62 -1.19 -3.29
CA ALA A 108 7.79 -1.20 -4.16
C ALA A 108 8.96 -1.98 -3.54
N ARG A 109 9.27 -1.76 -2.25
CA ARG A 109 10.28 -2.56 -1.53
C ARG A 109 9.97 -4.05 -1.53
N PHE A 110 8.69 -4.41 -1.42
CA PHE A 110 8.27 -5.79 -1.54
C PHE A 110 8.48 -6.33 -2.97
N PHE A 111 8.21 -5.53 -3.99
CA PHE A 111 8.44 -5.92 -5.39
C PHE A 111 9.92 -6.03 -5.72
N ASP A 112 10.78 -5.15 -5.20
CA ASP A 112 12.25 -5.26 -5.34
C ASP A 112 12.74 -6.63 -4.87
N HIS A 113 12.22 -7.09 -3.73
CA HIS A 113 12.54 -8.40 -3.19
C HIS A 113 12.06 -9.54 -4.10
N LEU A 114 10.85 -9.44 -4.67
CA LEU A 114 10.34 -10.44 -5.61
C LEU A 114 11.14 -10.48 -6.93
N VAL A 115 11.56 -9.32 -7.44
CA VAL A 115 12.45 -9.21 -8.61
C VAL A 115 13.80 -9.85 -8.32
N ALA A 116 14.38 -9.58 -7.14
CA ALA A 116 15.65 -10.21 -6.73
C ALA A 116 15.55 -11.74 -6.61
N GLN A 117 14.35 -12.28 -6.34
CA GLN A 117 14.06 -13.72 -6.33
C GLN A 117 13.74 -14.30 -7.72
N GLY A 118 13.67 -13.46 -8.76
CA GLY A 118 13.22 -13.85 -10.10
C GLY A 118 11.73 -14.19 -10.17
N ALA A 119 10.95 -13.76 -9.16
CA ALA A 119 9.53 -14.03 -9.04
C ALA A 119 8.65 -13.00 -9.77
N LEU A 120 9.19 -11.81 -10.05
CA LEU A 120 8.63 -10.78 -10.91
C LEU A 120 9.67 -10.32 -11.93
N ASP A 121 9.22 -9.90 -13.10
CA ASP A 121 9.99 -9.30 -14.20
C ASP A 121 9.41 -7.90 -14.51
N VAL A 122 9.80 -6.92 -13.68
CA VAL A 122 9.36 -5.52 -13.77
C VAL A 122 10.57 -4.59 -13.71
N ASP A 123 10.64 -3.64 -14.64
CA ASP A 123 11.78 -2.71 -14.76
C ASP A 123 11.79 -1.63 -13.68
N ASP A 124 10.60 -1.08 -13.35
CA ASP A 124 10.42 -0.06 -12.33
C ASP A 124 9.38 -0.54 -11.30
N THR A 125 9.88 -0.94 -10.13
CA THR A 125 9.05 -1.45 -9.03
C THR A 125 8.20 -0.38 -8.36
N THR A 126 8.56 0.90 -8.49
CA THR A 126 7.75 2.01 -7.98
C THR A 126 6.53 2.21 -8.85
N ILE A 127 6.70 2.28 -10.17
CA ILE A 127 5.57 2.36 -11.11
C ILE A 127 4.70 1.10 -11.02
N ALA A 128 5.32 -0.08 -10.95
CA ALA A 128 4.59 -1.33 -10.79
C ALA A 128 3.74 -1.34 -9.49
N ALA A 129 4.28 -0.80 -8.39
CA ALA A 129 3.54 -0.66 -7.14
C ALA A 129 2.37 0.33 -7.27
N GLU A 130 2.54 1.49 -7.91
CA GLU A 130 1.44 2.42 -8.18
C GLU A 130 0.31 1.74 -8.95
N VAL A 131 0.65 1.09 -10.07
CA VAL A 131 -0.31 0.36 -10.90
C VAL A 131 -1.01 -0.73 -10.10
N PHE A 132 -0.25 -1.54 -9.34
CA PHE A 132 -0.80 -2.59 -8.50
C PHE A 132 -1.83 -2.05 -7.51
N LEU A 133 -1.49 -0.99 -6.77
CA LEU A 133 -2.40 -0.42 -5.78
C LEU A 133 -3.67 0.12 -6.44
N ASP A 134 -3.55 0.81 -7.58
CA ASP A 134 -4.69 1.32 -8.33
C ASP A 134 -5.65 0.21 -8.79
N VAL A 135 -5.13 -0.88 -9.35
CA VAL A 135 -5.98 -1.98 -9.85
C VAL A 135 -6.60 -2.82 -8.73
N VAL A 136 -5.91 -2.95 -7.59
CA VAL A 136 -6.34 -3.77 -6.45
C VAL A 136 -7.50 -3.12 -5.70
N VAL A 137 -7.44 -1.79 -5.46
CA VAL A 137 -8.44 -1.10 -4.65
C VAL A 137 -9.26 -0.04 -5.38
N GLY A 138 -8.84 0.43 -6.55
CA GLY A 138 -9.36 1.65 -7.18
C GLY A 138 -10.87 1.63 -7.44
N HIS A 139 -11.43 0.51 -7.94
CA HIS A 139 -12.88 0.40 -8.11
C HIS A 139 -13.63 0.49 -6.77
N THR A 140 -13.19 -0.28 -5.78
CA THR A 140 -13.84 -0.39 -4.48
C THR A 140 -13.78 0.95 -3.73
N HIS A 141 -12.61 1.58 -3.69
CA HIS A 141 -12.40 2.90 -3.08
C HIS A 141 -13.26 3.98 -3.74
N ARG A 142 -13.36 3.97 -5.08
CA ARG A 142 -14.22 4.92 -5.81
C ARG A 142 -15.69 4.74 -5.45
N MET A 143 -16.21 3.51 -5.43
CA MET A 143 -17.60 3.24 -5.04
C MET A 143 -17.88 3.63 -3.59
N ALA A 144 -16.95 3.33 -2.67
CA ALA A 144 -17.07 3.74 -1.28
C ALA A 144 -17.09 5.27 -1.13
N THR A 145 -16.27 5.99 -1.90
CA THR A 145 -16.26 7.46 -1.95
C THR A 145 -17.57 8.04 -2.48
N PHE A 146 -18.27 7.33 -3.37
CA PHE A 146 -19.62 7.69 -3.83
C PHE A 146 -20.72 7.35 -2.83
N GLY A 147 -20.38 6.80 -1.66
CA GLY A 147 -21.35 6.39 -0.64
C GLY A 147 -22.04 5.07 -0.95
N THR A 148 -21.52 4.30 -1.91
CA THR A 148 -22.05 2.95 -2.18
C THR A 148 -21.52 1.97 -1.13
N PRO A 149 -22.39 1.20 -0.46
CA PRO A 149 -21.95 0.18 0.48
C PRO A 149 -21.01 -0.84 -0.16
N MET A 150 -19.90 -1.12 0.51
CA MET A 150 -18.95 -2.15 0.06
C MET A 150 -19.40 -3.52 0.54
N GLU A 151 -19.58 -4.46 -0.39
CA GLU A 151 -19.68 -5.88 -0.06
C GLU A 151 -18.29 -6.53 -0.05
N LEU A 152 -17.84 -7.01 1.11
CA LEU A 152 -16.49 -7.55 1.28
C LEU A 152 -16.18 -8.70 0.32
N LYS A 153 -17.11 -9.64 0.13
CA LYS A 153 -16.95 -10.76 -0.82
C LYS A 153 -16.76 -10.26 -2.26
N GLY A 154 -17.53 -9.25 -2.64
CA GLY A 154 -17.43 -8.63 -3.96
C GLY A 154 -16.13 -7.86 -4.16
N ALA A 155 -15.65 -7.17 -3.13
CA ALA A 155 -14.38 -6.47 -3.12
C ALA A 155 -13.20 -7.46 -3.23
N GLU A 156 -13.21 -8.53 -2.43
CA GLU A 156 -12.16 -9.55 -2.45
C GLU A 156 -12.11 -10.29 -3.81
N LYS A 157 -13.27 -10.60 -4.40
CA LYS A 157 -13.33 -11.21 -5.74
C LYS A 157 -12.68 -10.32 -6.80
N ARG A 158 -12.96 -9.01 -6.78
CA ARG A 158 -12.38 -8.03 -7.71
C ARG A 158 -10.88 -7.89 -7.50
N MET A 159 -10.45 -7.76 -6.25
CA MET A 159 -9.04 -7.68 -5.87
C MET A 159 -8.25 -8.89 -6.39
N ARG A 160 -8.75 -10.12 -6.17
CA ARG A 160 -8.09 -11.33 -6.69
C ARG A 160 -8.00 -11.36 -8.20
N ALA A 161 -9.04 -10.92 -8.92
CA ALA A 161 -9.00 -10.81 -10.37
C ALA A 161 -7.96 -9.78 -10.83
N ALA A 162 -7.87 -8.63 -10.16
CA ALA A 162 -6.87 -7.60 -10.45
C ALA A 162 -5.44 -8.10 -10.22
N ILE A 163 -5.19 -8.84 -9.12
CA ILE A 163 -3.88 -9.44 -8.84
C ILE A 163 -3.48 -10.43 -9.94
N LYS A 164 -4.39 -11.27 -10.40
CA LYS A 164 -4.12 -12.21 -11.51
C LYS A 164 -3.77 -11.50 -12.80
N LEU A 165 -4.50 -10.43 -13.15
CA LEU A 165 -4.24 -9.62 -14.33
C LEU A 165 -2.89 -8.90 -14.21
N PHE A 166 -2.58 -8.34 -13.04
CA PHE A 166 -1.29 -7.71 -12.76
C PHE A 166 -0.14 -8.70 -12.92
N LEU A 167 -0.23 -9.88 -12.30
CA LEU A 167 0.79 -10.92 -12.39
C LEU A 167 1.00 -11.42 -13.82
N ALA A 168 -0.06 -11.54 -14.61
CA ALA A 168 0.07 -11.92 -16.02
C ALA A 168 0.93 -10.93 -16.83
N GLY A 169 0.91 -9.64 -16.48
CA GLY A 169 1.79 -8.63 -17.06
C GLY A 169 3.17 -8.55 -16.40
N ALA A 170 3.24 -8.79 -15.08
CA ALA A 170 4.44 -8.57 -14.27
C ALA A 170 5.41 -9.77 -14.19
N ILE A 171 5.02 -10.95 -14.69
CA ILE A 171 5.90 -12.13 -14.75
C ILE A 171 6.67 -12.17 -16.10
N GLY A 172 6.35 -11.30 -17.06
CA GLY A 172 6.97 -11.29 -18.38
C GLY A 172 6.65 -12.55 -19.23
N PRO A 173 7.11 -12.63 -20.49
CA PRO A 173 7.03 -13.85 -21.27
C PRO A 173 7.83 -14.98 -20.60
N ALA A 174 7.33 -16.22 -20.66
CA ALA A 174 7.92 -17.40 -20.00
C ALA A 174 9.44 -17.61 -20.28
N ASP A 175 9.93 -17.06 -21.39
CA ASP A 175 11.31 -17.19 -21.86
C ASP A 175 12.33 -16.34 -21.07
N ARG A 176 11.91 -15.29 -20.34
CA ARG A 176 12.82 -14.40 -19.60
C ARG A 176 13.06 -14.83 -18.15
N VAL A 177 12.03 -15.34 -17.47
CA VAL A 177 12.10 -15.79 -16.06
C VAL A 177 13.00 -17.01 -15.88
N GLN A 178 13.12 -17.88 -16.89
CA GLN A 178 13.98 -19.07 -16.82
C GLN A 178 15.49 -18.78 -17.05
N SER A 179 15.83 -17.59 -17.55
CA SER A 179 17.22 -17.25 -17.94
C SER A 179 18.11 -16.90 -16.74
N THR A 180 17.53 -16.32 -15.69
CA THR A 180 18.25 -15.93 -14.47
C THR A 180 18.53 -17.13 -13.56
N ALA A 181 17.64 -18.13 -13.52
CA ALA A 181 17.82 -19.36 -12.74
C ALA A 181 18.96 -20.27 -13.28
N LYS A 182 19.37 -20.13 -14.55
CA LYS A 182 20.40 -20.96 -15.19
C LYS A 182 21.85 -20.44 -15.05
N LYS A 183 22.07 -19.25 -14.50
CA LYS A 183 23.42 -18.67 -14.31
C LYS A 183 23.98 -18.90 -12.89
N ALA A 184 24.01 -20.15 -12.43
CA ALA A 184 24.90 -20.54 -11.33
C ALA A 184 26.30 -20.86 -11.91
N PRO A 185 27.41 -20.37 -11.31
CA PRO A 185 28.74 -20.61 -11.86
C PRO A 185 29.11 -22.08 -11.70
N GLN A 186 29.29 -22.78 -12.82
CA GLN A 186 29.93 -24.09 -12.86
C GLN A 186 31.32 -23.97 -12.23
N ARG A 187 31.44 -24.42 -10.98
CA ARG A 187 32.72 -24.69 -10.32
C ARG A 187 33.50 -25.67 -11.19
N ARG A 188 34.48 -25.14 -11.93
CA ARG A 188 35.48 -25.92 -12.62
C ARG A 188 36.21 -26.78 -11.58
N ARG A 189 36.05 -28.10 -11.66
CA ARG A 189 36.86 -29.07 -10.93
C ARG A 189 38.31 -28.94 -11.43
N PRO A 190 39.32 -28.80 -10.55
CA PRO A 190 40.70 -28.91 -10.98
C PRO A 190 41.02 -30.38 -11.25
N THR A 191 41.49 -30.67 -12.46
CA THR A 191 42.19 -31.90 -12.81
C THR A 191 43.58 -31.89 -12.17
N ARG A 192 43.78 -32.71 -11.14
CA ARG A 192 44.97 -33.56 -10.98
C ARG A 192 44.80 -34.51 -9.80
#